data_AF-A0A6G0UJW8-F1
#
_entry.id   AF-A0A6G0UJW8-F1
#
_cell.length_a   1.000
_cell.length_b   1.000
_cell.length_c   1.000
_cell.angle_alpha   90.00
_cell.angle_beta   90.00
_cell.angle_gamma   90.00
#
_symmetry.space_group_name_H-M   'P 1'
#
loop_
_entity.id
_entity.type
_entity.pdbx_description
1 polymer ?
#
loop_
_entity_poly.entity_id
_entity_poly.type
_entity_poly.pdbx_seq_one_letter_code
_entity_poly.pdbx_strand_id
1 'polypeptide(L)'
;MTESEAAVDKKLSELDLKDKPEGNSTEEKLPEELNFGNFLVNPHSKVNHKAKDLCRIIQSDYVYYHYQCDGFDDSGWGCAYRSLQTIWSWLCFKRRVNRMPPSHKEIQECLVSIGDKPEKFIGSTGWIGSFEIGYVLQNLAKVEFRSLSSNTGKDLDEHGRALAYHFEHDGAPVMIGGGQYAHTILGVDYNRKSGECEFLILDPHYTGKDDLNAVVKGGGIAWKTKKFFDPKSHYNLLLVINESS
;
A
#
# COMPACT_ATOMS: atom_id res chain seq x y z
N MET A 1 16.87 -40.95 -23.52
CA MET A 1 16.79 -39.61 -24.11
C MET A 1 17.51 -39.66 -25.43
N THR A 2 16.78 -39.51 -26.53
CA THR A 2 17.36 -39.51 -27.88
C THR A 2 18.09 -38.18 -28.12
N GLU A 3 19.07 -38.17 -29.02
CA GLU A 3 19.86 -36.97 -29.37
C GLU A 3 19.00 -35.75 -29.77
N SER A 4 17.72 -35.96 -30.10
CA SER A 4 16.72 -34.93 -30.39
C SER A 4 16.21 -34.16 -29.16
N GLU A 5 16.11 -34.79 -27.98
CA GLU A 5 15.59 -34.14 -26.77
C GLU A 5 16.65 -33.20 -26.15
N ALA A 6 17.91 -33.64 -26.13
CA ALA A 6 19.04 -32.84 -25.63
C ALA A 6 19.31 -31.59 -26.50
N ALA A 7 19.04 -31.66 -27.81
CA ALA A 7 19.18 -30.53 -28.72
C ALA A 7 18.06 -29.49 -28.55
N VAL A 8 16.86 -29.91 -28.15
CA VAL A 8 15.73 -29.02 -27.86
C VAL A 8 15.93 -28.30 -26.53
N ASP A 9 16.37 -29.01 -25.48
CA ASP A 9 16.68 -28.41 -24.17
C ASP A 9 17.85 -27.41 -24.25
N LYS A 10 18.88 -27.71 -25.04
CA LYS A 10 19.99 -26.77 -25.25
C LYS A 10 19.53 -25.51 -25.98
N LYS A 11 18.65 -25.65 -26.98
CA LYS A 11 18.11 -24.50 -27.72
C LYS A 11 17.15 -23.65 -26.87
N LEU A 12 16.35 -24.27 -26.00
CA LEU A 12 15.52 -23.57 -25.00
C LEU A 12 16.37 -22.81 -23.98
N SER A 13 17.46 -23.42 -23.49
CA SER A 13 18.38 -22.77 -22.56
C SER A 13 19.16 -21.60 -23.17
N GLU A 14 19.42 -21.64 -24.49
CA GLU A 14 20.07 -20.55 -25.23
C GLU A 14 19.11 -19.42 -25.63
N LEU A 15 17.79 -19.70 -25.68
CA LEU A 15 16.74 -18.68 -25.84
C LEU A 15 16.45 -17.96 -24.52
N ASP A 16 16.45 -18.67 -23.39
CA ASP A 16 16.27 -18.07 -22.04
C ASP A 16 17.44 -17.17 -21.59
N LEU A 17 18.59 -17.24 -22.27
CA LEU A 17 19.77 -16.42 -21.98
C LEU A 17 19.86 -15.14 -22.81
N LYS A 18 18.98 -14.93 -23.81
CA LYS A 18 19.04 -13.77 -24.72
C LYS A 18 18.04 -12.65 -24.41
N ASP A 19 17.11 -12.86 -23.48
CA ASP A 19 16.13 -11.85 -23.04
C ASP A 19 16.31 -11.43 -21.57
N LYS A 20 17.56 -11.38 -21.09
CA LYS A 20 17.85 -10.51 -19.93
C LYS A 20 18.03 -9.10 -20.46
N PRO A 21 17.11 -8.15 -20.21
CA PRO A 21 17.45 -6.75 -20.40
C PRO A 21 18.65 -6.48 -19.50
N GLU A 22 19.78 -6.12 -20.10
CA GLU A 22 20.88 -5.46 -19.39
C GLU A 22 20.32 -4.13 -18.87
N GLY A 23 19.76 -4.20 -17.66
CA GLY A 23 19.21 -3.06 -16.97
C GLY A 23 20.35 -2.13 -16.60
N ASN A 24 20.64 -1.18 -17.47
CA ASN A 24 21.35 0.03 -17.12
C ASN A 24 20.41 0.85 -16.21
N SER A 25 20.31 0.48 -14.93
CA SER A 25 19.47 1.17 -13.97
C SER A 25 20.15 2.47 -13.54
N THR A 26 20.16 3.46 -14.42
CA THR A 26 20.14 4.83 -13.95
C THR A 26 18.81 5.01 -13.23
N GLU A 27 18.81 4.89 -11.89
CA GLU A 27 17.67 5.34 -11.09
C GLU A 27 17.46 6.83 -11.40
N GLU A 28 16.52 7.10 -12.30
CA GLU A 28 16.16 8.44 -12.68
C GLU A 28 15.57 9.12 -11.44
N LYS A 29 16.26 10.16 -10.94
CA LYS A 29 15.87 10.87 -9.72
C LYS A 29 14.43 11.37 -9.79
N LEU A 30 13.74 11.45 -8.66
CA LEU A 30 12.43 12.10 -8.62
C LEU A 30 12.54 13.57 -9.11
N PRO A 31 11.51 14.11 -9.81
CA PRO A 31 11.39 15.53 -10.09
C PRO A 31 11.61 16.36 -8.83
N GLU A 32 12.21 17.54 -8.98
CA GLU A 32 12.55 18.41 -7.85
C GLU A 32 11.31 18.82 -7.03
N GLU A 33 10.12 18.84 -7.64
CA GLU A 33 8.86 19.14 -6.94
C GLU A 33 8.44 18.03 -5.96
N LEU A 34 9.01 16.82 -6.09
CA LEU A 34 8.77 15.68 -5.21
C LEU A 34 9.88 15.53 -4.17
N ASN A 35 9.96 16.51 -3.28
CA ASN A 35 10.90 16.50 -2.18
C ASN A 35 10.27 15.91 -0.91
N PHE A 36 10.53 14.63 -0.67
CA PHE A 36 10.11 13.92 0.54
C PHE A 36 11.01 14.18 1.75
N GLY A 37 12.03 15.03 1.65
CA GLY A 37 12.83 15.49 2.80
C GLY A 37 13.31 14.36 3.72
N ASN A 38 12.93 14.45 5.00
CA ASN A 38 13.31 13.49 6.05
C ASN A 38 12.30 12.35 6.25
N PHE A 39 11.27 12.25 5.41
CA PHE A 39 10.30 11.19 5.55
C PHE A 39 10.94 9.81 5.33
N LEU A 40 10.44 8.83 6.09
CA LEU A 40 10.97 7.47 6.05
C LEU A 40 10.48 6.71 4.80
N VAL A 41 11.42 6.30 3.96
CA VAL A 41 11.15 5.50 2.75
C VAL A 41 11.32 4.02 3.06
N ASN A 42 10.37 3.20 2.60
CA ASN A 42 10.42 1.73 2.64
C ASN A 42 10.79 1.12 4.02
N PRO A 43 10.09 1.44 5.12
CA PRO A 43 10.36 0.83 6.42
C PRO A 43 10.24 -0.70 6.42
N HIS A 44 9.47 -1.27 5.48
CA HIS A 44 9.34 -2.71 5.28
C HIS A 44 10.66 -3.43 5.00
N SER A 45 11.66 -2.73 4.44
CA SER A 45 12.98 -3.29 4.14
C SER A 45 13.75 -3.80 5.36
N LYS A 46 13.37 -3.37 6.58
CA LYS A 46 13.97 -3.81 7.85
C LYS A 46 13.15 -4.85 8.60
N VAL A 47 11.99 -5.23 8.08
CA VAL A 47 11.12 -6.22 8.71
C VAL A 47 11.56 -7.62 8.30
N ASN A 48 12.09 -8.38 9.24
CA ASN A 48 12.41 -9.79 9.01
C ASN A 48 11.13 -10.63 9.02
N HIS A 49 10.95 -11.44 7.98
CA HIS A 49 9.85 -12.38 7.88
C HIS A 49 10.27 -13.66 7.16
N LYS A 50 9.85 -14.80 7.68
CA LYS A 50 10.07 -16.09 7.03
C LYS A 50 8.78 -16.46 6.32
N ALA A 51 8.78 -16.31 4.99
CA ALA A 51 7.65 -16.67 4.15
C ALA A 51 7.20 -18.11 4.43
N LYS A 52 5.89 -18.28 4.66
CA LYS A 52 5.25 -19.58 4.91
C LYS A 52 4.92 -20.28 3.60
N ASP A 53 4.42 -19.53 2.61
CA ASP A 53 4.11 -20.06 1.29
C ASP A 53 4.12 -18.94 0.21
N LEU A 54 2.96 -18.47 -0.26
CA LEU A 54 2.86 -17.44 -1.29
C LEU A 54 2.98 -16.06 -0.64
N CYS A 55 4.22 -15.58 -0.50
CA CYS A 55 4.52 -14.23 -0.04
C CYS A 55 4.63 -13.27 -1.23
N ARG A 56 3.85 -12.19 -1.18
CA ARG A 56 3.89 -11.06 -2.11
C ARG A 56 3.88 -9.77 -1.30
N ILE A 57 4.89 -8.94 -1.51
CA ILE A 57 5.03 -7.64 -0.88
C ILE A 57 5.21 -6.59 -1.97
N ILE A 58 4.90 -5.34 -1.63
CA ILE A 58 5.21 -4.17 -2.46
C ILE A 58 6.66 -4.19 -2.98
N GLN A 59 6.84 -3.83 -4.26
CA GLN A 59 8.14 -3.85 -4.95
C GLN A 59 8.65 -2.46 -5.36
N SER A 60 7.87 -1.41 -5.11
CA SER A 60 8.22 -0.03 -5.46
C SER A 60 8.28 0.84 -4.22
N ASP A 61 9.01 1.93 -4.34
CA ASP A 61 9.19 2.86 -3.24
C ASP A 61 7.89 3.53 -2.80
N TYR A 62 7.81 3.80 -1.51
CA TYR A 62 6.79 4.63 -0.90
C TYR A 62 7.36 5.29 0.36
N VAL A 63 6.71 6.37 0.77
CA VAL A 63 6.96 7.06 2.02
C VAL A 63 5.94 6.63 3.07
N TYR A 64 6.43 6.41 4.30
CA TYR A 64 5.58 6.17 5.45
C TYR A 64 5.01 7.48 6.01
N TYR A 65 3.71 7.70 5.80
CA TYR A 65 2.96 8.75 6.48
C TYR A 65 2.25 8.16 7.70
N HIS A 66 2.40 8.83 8.84
CA HIS A 66 1.76 8.48 10.12
C HIS A 66 1.37 9.74 10.88
N TYR A 67 0.77 9.59 12.05
CA TYR A 67 0.38 10.73 12.87
C TYR A 67 1.57 11.66 13.15
N GLN A 68 1.30 12.97 13.06
CA GLN A 68 2.24 14.04 13.41
C GLN A 68 3.54 14.10 12.57
N CYS A 69 3.70 13.28 11.52
CA CYS A 69 4.94 13.20 10.73
C CYS A 69 5.29 14.49 9.96
N ASP A 70 4.29 15.34 9.69
CA ASP A 70 4.42 16.63 9.01
C ASP A 70 4.18 17.83 9.95
N GLY A 71 4.21 17.59 11.27
CA GLY A 71 3.96 18.63 12.27
C GLY A 71 2.48 18.98 12.48
N PHE A 72 1.55 18.27 11.83
CA PHE A 72 0.11 18.44 12.04
C PHE A 72 -0.43 17.37 12.99
N ASP A 73 -1.10 17.79 14.08
CA ASP A 73 -1.70 16.86 15.04
C ASP A 73 -3.05 16.32 14.55
N ASP A 74 -2.98 15.14 13.95
CA ASP A 74 -4.13 14.38 13.46
C ASP A 74 -4.43 13.13 14.30
N SER A 75 -3.92 13.10 15.53
CA SER A 75 -4.06 11.97 16.44
C SER A 75 -5.53 11.64 16.71
N GLY A 76 -5.90 10.39 16.48
CA GLY A 76 -7.27 9.90 16.69
C GLY A 76 -8.24 10.14 15.53
N TRP A 77 -7.81 10.77 14.43
CA TRP A 77 -8.71 10.97 13.28
C TRP A 77 -8.09 10.93 11.89
N GLY A 78 -6.77 11.11 11.77
CA GLY A 78 -6.09 11.19 10.49
C GLY A 78 -5.69 9.86 9.84
N CYS A 79 -6.01 8.70 10.41
CA CYS A 79 -5.36 7.44 10.03
C CYS A 79 -5.60 7.07 8.55
N ALA A 80 -6.82 7.29 8.07
CA ALA A 80 -7.18 7.10 6.67
C ALA A 80 -6.50 8.13 5.74
N TYR A 81 -6.34 9.38 6.19
CA TYR A 81 -5.62 10.43 5.47
C TYR A 81 -4.14 10.06 5.28
N ARG A 82 -3.49 9.57 6.34
CA ARG A 82 -2.09 9.11 6.29
C ARG A 82 -1.91 7.87 5.41
N SER A 83 -2.85 6.93 5.44
CA SER A 83 -2.85 5.80 4.49
C SER A 83 -3.00 6.28 3.05
N LEU A 84 -3.83 7.29 2.77
CA LEU A 84 -3.93 7.89 1.44
C LEU A 84 -2.63 8.57 1.03
N GLN A 85 -1.97 9.32 1.91
CA GLN A 85 -0.68 9.97 1.61
C GLN A 85 0.42 8.94 1.32
N THR A 86 0.41 7.81 2.02
CA THR A 86 1.30 6.67 1.73
C THR A 86 1.05 6.13 0.32
N ILE A 87 -0.21 5.86 -0.06
CA ILE A 87 -0.59 5.43 -1.42
C ILE A 87 -0.17 6.48 -2.47
N TRP A 88 -0.39 7.76 -2.17
CA TRP A 88 -0.03 8.85 -3.06
C TRP A 88 1.47 8.92 -3.32
N SER A 89 2.29 8.75 -2.28
CA SER A 89 3.75 8.73 -2.43
C SER A 89 4.21 7.60 -3.35
N TRP A 90 3.57 6.43 -3.28
CA TRP A 90 3.82 5.34 -4.21
C TRP A 90 3.50 5.75 -5.66
N LEU A 91 2.39 6.45 -5.90
CA LEU A 91 2.06 7.00 -7.22
C LEU A 91 3.12 7.98 -7.74
N CYS A 92 3.75 8.75 -6.85
CA CYS A 92 4.88 9.62 -7.19
C CYS A 92 6.10 8.83 -7.66
N PHE A 93 6.49 7.78 -6.92
CA PHE A 93 7.59 6.89 -7.33
C PHE A 93 7.27 6.12 -8.62
N LYS A 94 5.99 5.81 -8.87
CA LYS A 94 5.52 5.22 -10.13
C LYS A 94 5.38 6.21 -11.29
N ARG A 95 5.76 7.49 -11.11
CA ARG A 95 5.64 8.55 -12.14
C ARG A 95 4.21 8.81 -12.61
N ARG A 96 3.21 8.41 -11.82
CA ARG A 96 1.80 8.64 -12.15
C ARG A 96 1.33 10.01 -11.66
N VAL A 97 2.00 10.58 -10.67
CA VAL A 97 1.67 11.88 -10.09
C VAL A 97 2.95 12.67 -9.81
N ASN A 98 3.03 13.88 -10.34
CA ASN A 98 4.18 14.79 -10.17
C ASN A 98 3.88 15.94 -9.18
N ARG A 99 3.18 15.64 -8.09
CA ARG A 99 2.94 16.57 -6.98
C ARG A 99 2.97 15.85 -5.64
N MET A 100 3.35 16.57 -4.57
CA MET A 100 3.34 16.05 -3.21
C MET A 100 1.96 15.52 -2.79
N PRO A 101 1.90 14.56 -1.85
CA PRO A 101 0.63 14.10 -1.30
C PRO A 101 -0.23 15.26 -0.77
N PRO A 102 -1.55 15.23 -1.01
CA PRO A 102 -2.43 16.28 -0.52
C PRO A 102 -2.43 16.32 1.01
N SER A 103 -2.52 17.54 1.54
CA SER A 103 -2.81 17.79 2.96
C SER A 103 -4.22 17.31 3.32
N HIS A 104 -4.51 17.14 4.62
CA HIS A 104 -5.87 16.80 5.09
C HIS A 104 -6.90 17.80 4.59
N LYS A 105 -6.53 19.08 4.54
CA LYS A 105 -7.42 20.14 4.04
C LYS A 105 -7.71 19.98 2.55
N GLU A 106 -6.71 19.71 1.71
CA GLU A 106 -6.93 19.45 0.28
C GLU A 106 -7.78 18.19 0.05
N ILE A 107 -7.59 17.16 0.87
CA ILE A 107 -8.42 15.94 0.83
C ILE A 107 -9.88 16.29 1.15
N GLN A 108 -10.13 17.08 2.20
CA GLN A 108 -11.47 17.54 2.58
C GLN A 108 -12.09 18.45 1.52
N GLU A 109 -11.31 19.39 0.97
CA GLU A 109 -11.74 20.28 -0.12
C GLU A 109 -12.14 19.48 -1.37
N CYS A 110 -11.38 18.44 -1.71
CA CYS A 110 -11.74 17.52 -2.78
C CYS A 110 -13.10 16.86 -2.52
N LEU A 111 -13.30 16.26 -1.34
CA LEU A 111 -14.54 15.57 -0.98
C LEU A 111 -15.77 16.50 -0.97
N VAL A 112 -15.59 17.75 -0.55
CA VAL A 112 -16.64 18.76 -0.64
C VAL A 112 -16.92 19.14 -2.10
N SER A 113 -15.87 19.35 -2.91
CA SER A 113 -16.02 19.80 -4.30
C SER A 113 -16.79 18.81 -5.19
N ILE A 114 -16.72 17.51 -4.87
CA ILE A 114 -17.44 16.45 -5.59
C ILE A 114 -18.82 16.17 -5.00
N GLY A 115 -19.23 16.88 -3.95
CA GLY A 115 -20.53 16.74 -3.31
C GLY A 115 -20.67 15.56 -2.34
N ASP A 116 -19.58 14.88 -1.99
CA ASP A 116 -19.60 13.75 -1.02
C ASP A 116 -19.77 14.24 0.42
N LYS A 117 -19.16 15.38 0.77
CA LYS A 117 -19.20 15.97 2.11
C LYS A 117 -19.76 17.40 2.09
N PRO A 118 -20.39 17.86 3.20
CA PRO A 118 -20.84 19.25 3.31
C PRO A 118 -19.66 20.22 3.51
N GLU A 119 -19.82 21.50 3.16
CA GLU A 119 -18.76 22.52 3.27
C GLU A 119 -18.07 22.58 4.65
N LYS A 120 -18.84 22.40 5.73
CA LYS A 120 -18.32 22.37 7.11
C LYS A 120 -17.32 21.25 7.40
N PHE A 121 -17.13 20.31 6.47
CA PHE A 121 -16.15 19.24 6.59
C PHE A 121 -14.71 19.75 6.41
N ILE A 122 -14.52 20.83 5.65
CA ILE A 122 -13.21 21.46 5.46
C ILE A 122 -12.73 22.06 6.79
N GLY A 123 -11.52 21.70 7.19
CA GLY A 123 -10.92 22.08 8.47
C GLY A 123 -11.45 21.31 9.68
N SER A 124 -12.32 20.32 9.48
CA SER A 124 -12.82 19.46 10.56
C SER A 124 -11.83 18.34 10.90
N THR A 125 -12.08 17.63 12.00
CA THR A 125 -11.40 16.38 12.39
C THR A 125 -12.19 15.13 11.98
N GLY A 126 -13.05 15.24 10.97
CA GLY A 126 -13.93 14.15 10.56
C GLY A 126 -13.16 13.00 9.89
N TRP A 127 -13.53 11.77 10.25
CA TRP A 127 -12.97 10.55 9.63
C TRP A 127 -13.45 10.37 8.19
N ILE A 128 -12.60 9.69 7.41
CA ILE A 128 -12.90 9.21 6.07
C ILE A 128 -12.63 7.71 5.99
N GLY A 129 -13.31 7.02 5.08
CA GLY A 129 -13.14 5.59 4.84
C GLY A 129 -12.45 5.27 3.53
N SER A 130 -12.49 4.00 3.16
CA SER A 130 -11.92 3.50 1.90
C SER A 130 -12.55 4.15 0.66
N PHE A 131 -13.85 4.42 0.67
CA PHE A 131 -14.54 5.03 -0.48
C PHE A 131 -14.12 6.48 -0.69
N GLU A 132 -14.08 7.29 0.37
CA GLU A 132 -13.62 8.68 0.28
C GLU A 132 -12.16 8.77 -0.20
N ILE A 133 -11.28 7.88 0.26
CA ILE A 133 -9.91 7.75 -0.27
C ILE A 133 -9.95 7.49 -1.78
N GLY A 134 -10.80 6.55 -2.22
CA GLY A 134 -10.98 6.22 -3.63
C GLY A 134 -11.44 7.40 -4.47
N TYR A 135 -12.42 8.17 -3.98
CA TYR A 135 -12.89 9.38 -4.66
C TYR A 135 -11.78 10.42 -4.79
N VAL A 136 -10.94 10.59 -3.77
CA VAL A 136 -9.82 11.53 -3.82
C VAL A 136 -8.76 11.07 -4.83
N LEU A 137 -8.47 9.77 -4.90
CA LEU A 137 -7.55 9.20 -5.89
C LEU A 137 -8.08 9.40 -7.33
N GLN A 138 -9.36 9.12 -7.57
CA GLN A 138 -9.99 9.33 -8.88
C GLN A 138 -9.98 10.80 -9.29
N ASN A 139 -10.26 11.72 -8.37
CA ASN A 139 -10.41 13.14 -8.69
C ASN A 139 -9.07 13.86 -8.81
N LEU A 140 -8.13 13.62 -7.89
CA LEU A 140 -6.88 14.37 -7.84
C LEU A 140 -5.71 13.65 -8.52
N ALA A 141 -5.68 12.32 -8.53
CA ALA A 141 -4.61 11.52 -9.14
C ALA A 141 -5.00 10.87 -10.47
N LYS A 142 -6.29 10.88 -10.83
CA LYS A 142 -6.84 10.24 -12.05
C LYS A 142 -6.49 8.74 -12.10
N VAL A 143 -6.62 8.07 -10.96
CA VAL A 143 -6.37 6.62 -10.83
C VAL A 143 -7.63 5.92 -10.35
N GLU A 144 -7.93 4.78 -10.97
CA GLU A 144 -9.04 3.91 -10.59
C GLU A 144 -8.68 2.99 -9.42
N PHE A 145 -9.71 2.51 -8.71
CA PHE A 145 -9.54 1.57 -7.62
C PHE A 145 -10.63 0.49 -7.65
N ARG A 146 -10.34 -0.65 -7.02
CA ARG A 146 -11.32 -1.68 -6.68
C ARG A 146 -11.45 -1.79 -5.17
N SER A 147 -12.60 -2.27 -4.71
CA SER A 147 -12.85 -2.56 -3.31
C SER A 147 -12.99 -4.07 -3.09
N LEU A 148 -12.35 -4.58 -2.04
CA LEU A 148 -12.70 -5.88 -1.45
C LEU A 148 -13.38 -5.62 -0.11
N SER A 149 -14.41 -6.38 0.20
CA SER A 149 -15.18 -6.21 1.44
C SER A 149 -15.27 -7.53 2.19
N SER A 150 -15.10 -7.44 3.51
CA SER A 150 -15.23 -8.55 4.45
C SER A 150 -16.25 -8.18 5.52
N ASN A 151 -17.21 -9.07 5.77
CA ASN A 151 -18.25 -8.85 6.78
C ASN A 151 -17.67 -8.80 8.20
N THR A 152 -16.64 -9.58 8.45
CA THR A 152 -15.93 -9.61 9.74
C THR A 152 -14.42 -9.65 9.55
N GLY A 153 -13.66 -9.22 10.57
CA GLY A 153 -12.20 -9.37 10.57
C GLY A 153 -11.71 -10.83 10.50
N LYS A 154 -12.57 -11.82 10.75
CA LYS A 154 -12.22 -13.25 10.63
C LYS A 154 -12.12 -13.71 9.17
N ASP A 155 -12.83 -13.01 8.28
CA ASP A 155 -13.00 -13.39 6.88
C ASP A 155 -11.88 -12.80 6.00
N LEU A 156 -11.00 -11.97 6.55
CA LEU A 156 -9.91 -11.32 5.80
C LEU A 156 -8.96 -12.30 5.11
N ASP A 157 -8.80 -13.51 5.66
CA ASP A 157 -8.00 -14.57 5.05
C ASP A 157 -8.55 -14.99 3.66
N GLU A 158 -9.85 -14.81 3.40
CA GLU A 158 -10.48 -15.11 2.11
C GLU A 158 -9.92 -14.26 0.96
N HIS A 159 -9.33 -13.10 1.28
CA HIS A 159 -8.74 -12.19 0.30
C HIS A 159 -7.27 -12.51 -0.03
N GLY A 160 -6.65 -13.53 0.59
CA GLY A 160 -5.22 -13.83 0.44
C GLY A 160 -4.75 -13.96 -1.00
N ARG A 161 -5.51 -14.68 -1.85
CA ARG A 161 -5.19 -14.83 -3.28
C ARG A 161 -5.34 -13.53 -4.05
N ALA A 162 -6.38 -12.75 -3.78
CA ALA A 162 -6.63 -11.47 -4.45
C ALA A 162 -5.56 -10.43 -4.08
N LEU A 163 -5.13 -10.40 -2.82
CA LEU A 163 -4.03 -9.55 -2.37
C LEU A 163 -2.70 -9.99 -2.97
N ALA A 164 -2.42 -11.29 -3.05
CA ALA A 164 -1.20 -11.77 -3.68
C ALA A 164 -1.14 -11.36 -5.17
N TYR A 165 -2.24 -11.54 -5.89
CA TYR A 165 -2.38 -11.08 -7.28
C TYR A 165 -2.20 -9.56 -7.39
N HIS A 166 -2.84 -8.79 -6.51
CA HIS A 166 -2.70 -7.33 -6.46
C HIS A 166 -1.25 -6.90 -6.32
N PHE A 167 -0.51 -7.44 -5.35
CA PHE A 167 0.90 -7.05 -5.15
C PHE A 167 1.82 -7.51 -6.28
N GLU A 168 1.45 -8.56 -7.02
CA GLU A 168 2.21 -9.06 -8.17
C GLU A 168 1.96 -8.24 -9.45
N HIS A 169 0.74 -7.73 -9.65
CA HIS A 169 0.35 -7.03 -10.89
C HIS A 169 0.19 -5.52 -10.74
N ASP A 170 -0.52 -5.07 -9.70
CA ASP A 170 -0.79 -3.65 -9.46
C ASP A 170 0.31 -3.02 -8.57
N GLY A 171 0.74 -3.73 -7.54
CA GLY A 171 1.87 -3.40 -6.68
C GLY A 171 1.65 -2.28 -5.66
N ALA A 172 0.49 -1.61 -5.69
CA ALA A 172 0.21 -0.48 -4.81
C ALA A 172 -0.04 -0.89 -3.34
N PRO A 173 0.29 -0.03 -2.36
CA PRO A 173 -0.18 -0.21 -0.98
C PRO A 173 -1.71 -0.31 -0.93
N VAL A 174 -2.24 -1.16 -0.04
CA VAL A 174 -3.68 -1.40 0.10
C VAL A 174 -4.16 -0.74 1.38
N MET A 175 -5.05 0.25 1.29
CA MET A 175 -5.69 0.79 2.49
C MET A 175 -6.74 -0.19 2.97
N ILE A 176 -6.78 -0.46 4.27
CA ILE A 176 -7.83 -1.24 4.93
C ILE A 176 -8.50 -0.38 6.01
N GLY A 177 -9.83 -0.24 5.93
CA GLY A 177 -10.63 0.47 6.91
C GLY A 177 -11.63 -0.45 7.59
N GLY A 178 -11.72 -0.39 8.92
CA GLY A 178 -12.71 -1.13 9.70
C GLY A 178 -13.05 -0.42 11.01
N GLY A 179 -14.35 -0.21 11.25
CA GLY A 179 -14.82 0.62 12.35
C GLY A 179 -14.29 2.06 12.22
N GLN A 180 -13.48 2.47 13.18
CA GLN A 180 -12.90 3.82 13.29
C GLN A 180 -11.42 3.88 12.92
N TYR A 181 -10.85 2.73 12.51
CA TYR A 181 -9.42 2.57 12.31
C TYR A 181 -9.11 2.25 10.85
N ALA A 182 -7.98 2.79 10.39
CA ALA A 182 -7.43 2.50 9.07
C ALA A 182 -5.96 2.10 9.20
N HIS A 183 -5.54 1.17 8.36
CA HIS A 183 -4.14 0.75 8.23
C HIS A 183 -3.77 0.62 6.75
N THR A 184 -2.49 0.41 6.47
CA THR A 184 -2.01 0.12 5.12
C THR A 184 -1.39 -1.27 5.08
N ILE A 185 -1.91 -2.16 4.23
CA ILE A 185 -1.33 -3.47 3.95
C ILE A 185 -0.30 -3.29 2.84
N LEU A 186 0.92 -3.74 3.09
CA LEU A 186 2.06 -3.68 2.15
C LEU A 186 2.45 -5.04 1.58
N GLY A 187 1.79 -6.11 2.03
CA GLY A 187 2.07 -7.45 1.59
C GLY A 187 1.19 -8.49 2.27
N VAL A 188 1.17 -9.67 1.68
CA VAL A 188 0.47 -10.85 2.19
C VAL A 188 1.38 -12.07 2.10
N ASP A 189 1.29 -12.95 3.08
CA ASP A 189 1.86 -14.29 3.05
C ASP A 189 0.71 -15.29 3.21
N TYR A 190 0.30 -15.84 2.06
CA TYR A 190 -0.89 -16.68 1.94
C TYR A 190 -0.50 -18.15 1.89
N ASN A 191 -0.93 -18.92 2.89
CA ASN A 191 -0.78 -20.36 2.91
C ASN A 191 -1.84 -21.01 2.02
N ARG A 192 -1.43 -21.52 0.84
CA ARG A 192 -2.36 -22.09 -0.14
C ARG A 192 -2.98 -23.41 0.32
N LYS A 193 -2.43 -24.06 1.34
CA LYS A 193 -2.96 -25.31 1.91
C LYS A 193 -3.99 -25.06 3.01
N SER A 194 -3.68 -24.18 3.97
CA SER A 194 -4.58 -23.90 5.11
C SER A 194 -5.57 -22.76 4.84
N GLY A 195 -5.28 -21.89 3.88
CA GLY A 195 -6.02 -20.66 3.63
C GLY A 195 -5.64 -19.49 4.54
N GLU A 196 -4.78 -19.70 5.54
CA GLU A 196 -4.40 -18.65 6.50
C GLU A 196 -3.50 -17.59 5.87
N CYS A 197 -3.71 -16.33 6.26
CA CYS A 197 -2.88 -15.21 5.84
C CYS A 197 -2.11 -14.58 7.02
N GLU A 198 -0.91 -14.08 6.71
CA GLU A 198 -0.32 -12.97 7.44
C GLU A 198 -0.26 -11.74 6.54
N PHE A 199 -0.44 -10.57 7.14
CA PHE A 199 -0.51 -9.28 6.47
C PHE A 199 0.62 -8.40 6.99
N LEU A 200 1.42 -7.83 6.09
CA LEU A 200 2.41 -6.83 6.46
C LEU A 200 1.70 -5.49 6.64
N ILE A 201 1.50 -5.09 7.89
CA ILE A 201 0.77 -3.87 8.26
C ILE A 201 1.74 -2.74 8.51
N LEU A 202 1.52 -1.62 7.83
CA LEU A 202 2.05 -0.30 8.13
C LEU A 202 0.97 0.48 8.90
N ASP A 203 1.30 0.90 10.11
CA ASP A 203 0.36 1.48 11.06
C ASP A 203 0.43 3.02 11.04
N PRO A 204 -0.58 3.72 10.50
CA PRO A 204 -0.56 5.18 10.45
C PRO A 204 -0.72 5.83 11.83
N HIS A 205 -1.03 5.09 12.89
CA HIS A 205 -1.21 5.62 14.25
C HIS A 205 0.11 5.80 15.00
N TYR A 206 1.24 5.39 14.41
CA TYR A 206 2.55 5.58 15.02
C TYR A 206 2.84 7.06 15.27
N THR A 207 3.32 7.37 16.48
CA THR A 207 3.68 8.73 16.94
C THR A 207 5.12 8.83 17.43
N GLY A 208 5.91 7.79 17.17
CA GLY A 208 7.33 7.78 17.55
C GLY A 208 8.20 8.54 16.54
N LYS A 209 9.51 8.29 16.60
CA LYS A 209 10.49 8.96 15.73
C LYS A 209 10.53 8.32 14.34
N ASP A 210 10.77 9.14 13.33
CA ASP A 210 11.01 8.75 11.93
C ASP A 210 12.39 8.09 11.76
N ASP A 211 12.59 6.98 12.47
CA ASP A 211 13.79 6.14 12.44
C ASP A 211 13.38 4.69 12.21
N LEU A 212 14.07 4.00 11.30
CA LEU A 212 13.74 2.62 10.93
C LEU A 212 13.68 1.68 12.14
N ASN A 213 14.63 1.80 13.07
CA ASN A 213 14.65 0.91 14.23
C ASN A 213 13.53 1.25 15.21
N ALA A 214 13.24 2.53 15.40
CA ALA A 214 12.15 3.00 16.26
C ALA A 214 10.78 2.58 15.71
N VAL A 215 10.58 2.65 14.39
CA VAL A 215 9.34 2.24 13.72
C VAL A 215 9.12 0.73 13.84
N VAL A 216 10.14 -0.08 13.55
CA VAL A 216 10.03 -1.55 13.66
C VAL A 216 9.83 -1.99 15.11
N LYS A 217 10.61 -1.45 16.06
CA LYS A 217 10.47 -1.80 17.49
C LYS A 217 9.17 -1.28 18.10
N GLY A 218 8.70 -0.11 17.66
CA GLY A 218 7.48 0.53 18.13
C GLY A 218 6.20 -0.02 17.50
N GLY A 219 6.30 -0.99 16.58
CA GLY A 219 5.14 -1.61 15.95
C GLY A 219 4.49 -0.78 14.84
N GLY A 220 5.14 0.30 14.39
CA GLY A 220 4.68 1.09 13.23
C GLY A 220 4.67 0.28 11.93
N ILE A 221 5.41 -0.83 11.90
CA ILE A 221 5.32 -1.83 10.84
C ILE A 221 5.55 -3.24 11.37
N ALA A 222 4.70 -4.21 11.03
CA ALA A 222 4.87 -5.62 11.39
C ALA A 222 3.97 -6.56 10.59
N TRP A 223 4.38 -7.84 10.49
CA TRP A 223 3.49 -8.91 10.05
C TRP A 223 2.46 -9.23 11.14
N LYS A 224 1.19 -9.31 10.75
CA LYS A 224 0.04 -9.55 11.62
C LYS A 224 -0.82 -10.68 11.06
N THR A 225 -1.40 -11.48 11.94
CA THR A 225 -2.45 -12.44 11.55
C THR A 225 -3.81 -11.76 11.61
N LYS A 226 -4.87 -12.42 11.14
CA LYS A 226 -6.26 -11.93 11.28
C LYS A 226 -6.68 -11.54 12.70
N LYS A 227 -6.00 -12.06 13.74
CA LYS A 227 -6.25 -11.71 15.15
C LYS A 227 -5.95 -10.25 15.49
N PHE A 228 -5.20 -9.55 14.64
CA PHE A 228 -4.95 -8.12 14.79
C PHE A 228 -6.21 -7.28 14.52
N PHE A 229 -7.07 -7.75 13.63
CA PHE A 229 -8.29 -7.07 13.25
C PHE A 229 -9.42 -7.43 14.22
N ASP A 230 -10.27 -6.45 14.54
CA ASP A 230 -11.47 -6.70 15.34
C ASP A 230 -12.35 -7.77 14.64
N PRO A 231 -12.62 -8.92 15.29
CA PRO A 231 -13.34 -10.03 14.67
C PRO A 231 -14.83 -9.77 14.42
N LYS A 232 -15.36 -8.61 14.80
CA LYS A 232 -16.78 -8.23 14.63
C LYS A 232 -17.00 -7.07 13.66
N SER A 233 -15.95 -6.34 13.31
CA SER A 233 -16.04 -5.19 12.42
C SER A 233 -16.06 -5.62 10.96
N HIS A 234 -16.82 -4.89 10.16
CA HIS A 234 -16.75 -4.94 8.70
C HIS A 234 -15.48 -4.23 8.23
N TYR A 235 -14.82 -4.78 7.20
CA TYR A 235 -13.64 -4.21 6.59
C TYR A 235 -13.83 -3.95 5.11
N ASN A 236 -13.34 -2.80 4.65
CA ASN A 236 -13.18 -2.49 3.23
C ASN A 236 -11.70 -2.29 2.92
N LEU A 237 -11.22 -2.92 1.86
CA LEU A 237 -9.87 -2.79 1.35
C LEU A 237 -9.93 -2.04 0.03
N LEU A 238 -9.23 -0.92 -0.06
CA LEU A 238 -9.05 -0.18 -1.29
C LEU A 238 -7.76 -0.63 -1.98
N LEU A 239 -7.90 -1.09 -3.21
CA LEU A 239 -6.81 -1.57 -4.06
C LEU A 239 -6.73 -0.67 -5.29
N VAL A 240 -5.65 0.10 -5.41
CA VAL A 240 -5.38 0.94 -6.58
C VAL A 240 -5.13 0.08 -7.81
N ILE A 241 -5.79 0.38 -8.92
CA ILE A 241 -5.58 -0.34 -10.19
C ILE A 241 -4.44 0.34 -10.93
N ASN A 242 -3.36 -0.40 -11.19
CA ASN A 242 -2.26 0.11 -11.98
C ASN A 242 -2.37 -0.42 -13.41
N GLU A 243 -3.13 0.29 -14.25
CA GLU A 243 -3.14 -0.01 -15.68
C GLU A 243 -1.71 0.09 -16.22
N SER A 244 -1.18 -1.03 -16.72
CA SER A 244 0.11 -1.07 -17.40
C SER A 244 -0.03 -0.27 -18.69
N SER A 245 0.76 0.77 -18.84
CA SER A 245 0.89 1.53 -20.10
C SER A 245 1.60 0.70 -21.15
#